data_AF-A0A935T6Q7-F1
#
_entry.id   AF-A0A935T6Q7-F1
#
_cell.length_a   1.000
_cell.length_b   1.000
_cell.length_c   1.000
_cell.angle_alpha   90.00
_cell.angle_beta   90.00
_cell.angle_gamma   90.00
#
_symmetry.space_group_name_H-M   'P 1'
#
loop_
_entity.id
_entity.type
_entity.pdbx_description
1 polymer ?
#
loop_
_entity_poly.entity_id
_entity_poly.type
_entity_poly.pdbx_seq_one_letter_code
_entity_poly.pdbx_strand_id
1 'polypeptide(L)' 'MAKLEASRPDANQIDIIIHRIIDTPGDEVVRAVIGDIVIDRRADEAEDAFIERSKAEALAGTDRRPCCMILLPEEVLQ' A
#
# COMPACT_ATOMS: atom_id res chain seq x y z
N MET A 1 -13.20 -37.09 14.23
CA MET A 1 -11.92 -36.46 13.85
C MET A 1 -12.06 -34.97 14.04
N ALA A 2 -11.41 -34.38 15.04
CA ALA A 2 -11.45 -32.95 15.27
C ALA A 2 -10.34 -32.29 14.43
N LYS A 3 -10.73 -31.50 13.44
CA LYS A 3 -9.84 -30.64 12.65
C LYS A 3 -9.33 -29.55 13.59
N LEU A 4 -8.02 -29.47 13.81
CA LEU A 4 -7.39 -28.40 14.57
C LEU A 4 -7.41 -27.14 13.71
N GLU A 5 -8.47 -26.34 13.80
CA GLU A 5 -8.47 -25.00 13.23
C GLU A 5 -7.73 -24.08 14.21
N ALA A 6 -6.48 -23.79 13.90
CA ALA A 6 -5.71 -22.76 14.60
C ALA A 6 -6.20 -21.37 14.15
N SER A 7 -7.38 -20.94 14.60
CA SER A 7 -7.72 -19.52 14.60
C SER A 7 -6.97 -18.84 15.74
N ARG A 8 -5.74 -18.41 15.47
CA ARG A 8 -5.13 -17.33 16.24
C ARG A 8 -5.47 -16.04 15.50
N PRO A 9 -6.33 -15.15 16.03
CA PRO A 9 -6.25 -13.77 15.64
C PRO A 9 -4.89 -13.29 16.16
N ASP A 10 -3.93 -13.14 15.26
CA ASP A 10 -2.59 -12.73 15.62
C ASP A 10 -2.70 -11.27 16.08
N ALA A 11 -2.74 -11.05 17.39
CA ALA A 11 -2.94 -9.71 17.98
C ALA A 11 -1.82 -8.72 17.61
N ASN A 12 -0.77 -9.20 16.92
CA ASN A 12 0.36 -8.43 16.40
C ASN A 12 0.51 -8.57 14.87
N GLN A 13 -0.56 -8.84 14.13
CA GLN A 13 -0.49 -8.94 12.68
C GLN A 13 -0.16 -7.58 12.04
N ILE A 14 0.79 -7.57 11.11
CA ILE A 14 1.03 -6.42 10.24
C ILE A 14 0.00 -6.48 9.12
N ASP A 15 -0.83 -5.44 9.00
CA ASP A 15 -1.84 -5.39 7.95
C ASP A 15 -1.28 -4.93 6.61
N ILE A 16 -0.38 -3.93 6.65
CA ILE A 16 0.19 -3.29 5.47
C ILE A 16 1.65 -2.94 5.69
N ILE A 17 2.46 -3.15 4.65
CA ILE A 17 3.84 -2.69 4.56
C ILE A 17 3.91 -1.66 3.43
N ILE A 18 4.47 -0.49 3.73
CA ILE A 18 4.57 0.62 2.79
C ILE A 18 6.03 0.89 2.49
N HIS A 19 6.41 0.78 1.22
CA HIS A 19 7.73 1.17 0.73
C HIS A 19 7.59 2.50 -0.01
N ARG A 20 8.37 3.51 0.36
CA ARG A 20 8.49 4.75 -0.41
C ARG A 20 9.84 4.76 -1.11
N ILE A 21 9.81 4.81 -2.43
CA ILE A 21 11.01 5.05 -3.25
C ILE A 21 11.21 6.56 -3.31
N ILE A 22 12.45 6.99 -3.10
CA ILE A 22 12.86 8.40 -3.09
C ILE A 22 14.18 8.45 -3.85
N ASP A 23 14.24 9.21 -4.93
CA ASP A 23 15.46 9.41 -5.71
C ASP A 23 16.16 10.70 -5.27
N THR A 24 15.42 11.80 -5.07
CA THR A 24 15.93 13.06 -4.52
C THR A 24 15.13 13.60 -3.33
N PRO A 25 15.74 14.42 -2.45
CA PRO A 25 15.00 15.06 -1.37
C PRO A 25 13.92 15.99 -1.92
N GLY A 26 12.66 15.67 -1.65
CA GLY A 26 11.51 16.44 -2.11
C GLY A 26 10.68 15.76 -3.19
N ASP A 27 11.04 14.55 -3.63
CA ASP A 27 10.24 13.80 -4.60
C ASP A 27 8.82 13.56 -4.09
N GLU A 28 7.87 14.11 -4.85
CA GLU A 28 6.46 13.90 -4.60
C GLU A 28 6.06 12.50 -5.03
N VAL A 29 5.33 11.82 -4.15
CA VAL A 29 4.75 10.52 -4.48
C VAL A 29 3.55 10.75 -5.40
N VAL A 30 3.60 10.15 -6.59
CA VAL A 30 2.54 10.29 -7.60
C VAL A 30 1.86 8.97 -7.94
N ARG A 31 2.44 7.82 -7.55
CA ARG A 31 1.88 6.50 -7.85
C ARG A 31 1.99 5.55 -6.67
N ALA A 32 0.95 4.73 -6.49
CA ALA A 32 0.92 3.63 -5.54
C ALA A 32 0.67 2.32 -6.31
N VAL A 33 1.49 1.32 -6.04
CA VAL A 33 1.38 -0.03 -6.62
C VAL A 33 1.06 -1.02 -5.50
N ILE A 34 -0.01 -1.78 -5.68
CA ILE A 34 -0.53 -2.76 -4.72
C ILE A 34 -0.79 -4.07 -5.46
N GLY A 35 0.21 -4.94 -5.52
CA GLY A 35 0.16 -6.11 -6.40
C GLY A 35 -0.06 -5.68 -7.85
N ASP A 36 -1.19 -6.06 -8.43
CA ASP A 36 -1.57 -5.70 -9.80
C ASP A 36 -2.39 -4.38 -9.90
N ILE A 37 -2.74 -3.78 -8.76
CA ILE A 37 -3.50 -2.53 -8.71
C ILE A 37 -2.50 -1.36 -8.76
N VAL A 38 -2.75 -0.42 -9.68
CA VAL A 38 -2.01 0.84 -9.78
C VAL A 38 -2.97 1.99 -9.55
N ILE A 39 -2.58 2.90 -8.66
CA ILE A 39 -3.36 4.08 -8.33
C ILE A 39 -2.46 5.30 -8.55
N ASP A 40 -2.90 6.20 -9.42
CA ASP A 40 -2.25 7.48 -9.62
C ASP A 40 -2.85 8.55 -8.68
N ARG A 41 -1.98 9.46 -8.25
CA ARG A 41 -2.35 10.66 -7.51
C ARG A 41 -3.10 11.61 -8.43
N ARG A 42 -4.18 12.20 -7.93
CA ARG A 42 -4.92 13.22 -8.68
C ARG A 42 -4.17 14.54 -8.65
N ALA A 43 -4.30 15.36 -9.69
CA ALA A 43 -3.58 16.62 -9.82
C ALA A 43 -3.84 17.63 -8.68
N ASP A 44 -5.02 17.57 -8.06
CA ASP A 44 -5.48 18.44 -6.97
C ASP A 44 -5.44 17.76 -5.60
N GLU A 45 -4.93 16.53 -5.52
CA GLU A 45 -4.88 15.76 -4.29
C GLU A 45 -3.54 16.00 -3.58
N ALA A 46 -3.59 16.25 -2.27
CA ALA A 46 -2.39 16.34 -1.45
C ALA A 46 -1.74 14.96 -1.30
N GLU A 47 -0.41 14.89 -1.16
CA GLU A 47 0.34 13.62 -1.06
C GLU A 47 -0.16 12.75 0.10
N ASP A 48 -0.45 13.35 1.25
CA ASP A 48 -0.97 12.65 2.43
C ASP A 48 -2.37 12.05 2.16
N ALA A 49 -3.26 12.81 1.53
CA ALA A 49 -4.58 12.34 1.13
C ALA A 49 -4.50 11.19 0.11
N PHE A 50 -3.59 11.28 -0.85
CA PHE A 50 -3.30 10.21 -1.80
C PHE A 50 -2.83 8.93 -1.11
N ILE A 51 -1.90 9.04 -0.16
CA ILE A 51 -1.37 7.91 0.60
C ILE A 51 -2.49 7.25 1.42
N GLU A 52 -3.33 8.02 2.11
CA GLU A 52 -4.44 7.48 2.90
C GLU A 52 -5.48 6.76 2.02
N ARG A 53 -5.84 7.34 0.87
CA ARG A 53 -6.73 6.69 -0.11
C ARG A 53 -6.14 5.38 -0.64
N SER A 54 -4.84 5.37 -0.94
CA SER A 54 -4.15 4.18 -1.45
C SER A 54 -4.03 3.09 -0.39
N LYS A 55 -3.81 3.46 0.89
CA LYS A 55 -3.87 2.51 2.02
C LYS A 55 -5.26 1.88 2.15
N ALA A 56 -6.33 2.69 2.05
CA ALA A 56 -7.69 2.18 2.15
C ALA A 56 -7.98 1.16 1.04
N GLU A 57 -7.56 1.44 -0.20
CA GLU A 57 -7.69 0.51 -1.32
C GLU A 57 -6.88 -0.78 -1.07
N ALA A 58 -5.64 -0.64 -0.58
CA ALA A 58 -4.77 -1.77 -0.28
C ALA A 58 -5.35 -2.68 0.82
N LEU A 59 -6.06 -2.11 1.80
CA LEU A 59 -6.71 -2.90 2.85
C LEU A 59 -8.02 -3.53 2.37
N ALA A 60 -8.74 -2.89 1.44
CA ALA A 60 -9.99 -3.42 0.90
C ALA A 60 -9.78 -4.53 -0.14
N GLY A 61 -8.77 -4.41 -1.00
CA GLY A 61 -8.64 -5.21 -2.22
C GLY A 61 -7.86 -6.53 -2.11
N THR A 62 -7.27 -6.85 -0.95
CA THR A 62 -6.45 -8.06 -0.80
C THR A 62 -6.88 -8.90 0.41
N ASP A 63 -7.13 -10.17 0.16
CA ASP A 63 -7.38 -11.18 1.20
C ASP A 63 -6.08 -11.65 1.88
N ARG A 64 -4.92 -11.28 1.32
CA ARG A 64 -3.61 -11.64 1.83
C ARG A 64 -3.01 -10.51 2.67
N ARG A 65 -2.59 -10.85 3.89
CA ARG A 65 -1.95 -9.95 4.85
C ARG A 65 -0.53 -10.46 5.22
N PRO A 66 0.46 -9.56 5.40
CA PRO A 66 0.39 -8.12 5.10
C PRO A 66 0.24 -7.86 3.60
N CYS A 67 -0.43 -6.78 3.23
CA CYS A 67 -0.37 -6.25 1.87
C CYS A 67 0.86 -5.37 1.69
N CYS A 68 1.39 -5.34 0.46
CA CYS A 68 2.55 -4.51 0.13
C CYS A 68 2.10 -3.37 -0.78
N MET A 69 2.35 -2.14 -0.36
CA MET A 69 2.14 -0.94 -1.16
C MET A 69 3.49 -0.29 -1.46
N ILE A 70 3.76 -0.02 -2.73
CA ILE A 70 4.96 0.68 -3.19
C ILE A 70 4.54 2.07 -3.68
N LEU A 71 5.09 3.10 -3.05
CA LEU A 71 4.93 4.49 -3.41
C LEU A 71 6.10 4.91 -4.29
N LEU A 72 5.78 5.38 -5.50
CA LEU A 72 6.73 5.76 -6.53
C LEU A 72 6.64 7.26 -6.83
N PRO A 73 7.78 7.94 -7.01
CA PRO A 73 7.82 9.30 -7.55
C PRO A 73 7.66 9.27 -9.08
N GLU A 74 7.51 10.44 -9.70
CA GLU A 74 7.23 10.55 -11.14
C GLU A 74 8.40 10.04 -11.99
N GLU A 75 9.62 10.27 -11.51
CA GLU A 75 10.88 10.00 -12.19
C GLU A 75 11.14 8.51 -12.41
N VAL A 76 10.62 7.64 -11.54
CA VAL A 76 10.78 6.18 -11.60
C VAL A 76 9.82 5.54 -12.64
N LEU A 77 8.91 6.32 -13.23
CA LEU A 77 7.92 5.83 -14.19
C LEU A 77 8.39 5.87 -15.66
N GLN A 78 9.61 6.34 -15.92
CA GLN A 78 10.25 6.41 -17.24
C GLN A 78 10.97 5.13 -17.64
#